data_AF-A0A1V5TDS2-F1
#
_entry.id   AF-A0A1V5TDS2-F1
#
_cell.length_a   1.000
_cell.length_b   1.000
_cell.length_c   1.000
_cell.angle_alpha   90.00
_cell.angle_beta   90.00
_cell.angle_gamma   90.00
#
_symmetry.space_group_name_H-M   'P 1'
#
loop_
_entity.id
_entity.type
_entity.pdbx_description
1 polymer ?
#
loop_
_entity_poly.entity_id
_entity_poly.type
_entity_poly.pdbx_seq_one_letter_code
_entity_poly.pdbx_strand_id
1 'polypeptide(L)'
;MHSMWEHFIQGGINVKIKKSDLILTTFDGTMRKLNIKPKCVESTIEFQIEYYNSEDTRTGATLVFEQVIAIDFQINYFNNSIGSELMGFYEIYDNDRKIQMIEKIFNNRLEGYLYHGDYNYDKNDENDILNSRSAINRIVSEIEKYHLYQQQTEGGIFYILANGYKLTSN
;
A
#
# COMPACT_ATOMS: atom_id res chain seq x y z
N MET A 1 1.97 -16.15 26.42
CA MET A 1 0.85 -15.31 26.92
C MET A 1 0.06 -14.85 25.70
N HIS A 2 -0.91 -15.65 25.29
CA HIS A 2 -2.35 -15.39 25.46
C HIS A 2 -2.83 -14.12 24.75
N SER A 3 -3.54 -14.33 23.65
CA SER A 3 -4.18 -13.32 22.80
C SER A 3 -5.20 -12.50 23.56
N MET A 4 -5.21 -11.18 23.35
CA MET A 4 -6.37 -10.34 23.64
C MET A 4 -7.08 -10.02 22.33
N TRP A 5 -8.16 -10.76 22.10
CA TRP A 5 -9.22 -10.35 21.19
C TRP A 5 -10.14 -9.42 21.97
N GLU A 6 -10.12 -8.12 21.69
CA GLU A 6 -11.13 -7.21 22.22
C GLU A 6 -12.47 -7.51 21.54
N HIS A 7 -13.35 -8.16 22.30
CA HIS A 7 -14.74 -8.40 21.92
C HIS A 7 -15.59 -7.27 22.50
N PHE A 8 -16.03 -6.34 21.66
CA PHE A 8 -17.13 -5.44 22.03
C PHE A 8 -18.45 -6.17 21.78
N ILE A 9 -19.17 -6.49 22.87
CA ILE A 9 -20.54 -7.02 22.81
C ILE A 9 -21.49 -5.92 23.26
N GLN A 10 -22.22 -5.34 22.31
CA GLN A 10 -23.51 -4.71 22.58
C GLN A 10 -24.52 -5.21 21.54
N GLY A 11 -25.43 -6.09 21.99
CA GLY A 11 -26.73 -6.36 21.36
C GLY A 11 -26.76 -6.73 19.87
N GLY A 12 -26.65 -8.02 19.56
CA GLY A 12 -27.23 -8.60 18.33
C GLY A 12 -26.42 -8.40 17.05
N ILE A 13 -26.11 -9.52 16.39
CA ILE A 13 -25.32 -9.68 15.15
C ILE A 13 -23.81 -9.59 15.41
N ASN A 14 -23.18 -10.76 15.36
CA ASN A 14 -21.73 -10.90 15.31
C ASN A 14 -21.28 -10.51 13.89
N VAL A 15 -21.18 -9.21 13.61
CA VAL A 15 -20.70 -8.70 12.33
C VAL A 15 -19.18 -8.90 12.31
N LYS A 16 -18.71 -9.97 11.66
CA LYS A 16 -17.30 -10.07 11.30
C LYS A 16 -16.98 -8.94 10.34
N ILE A 17 -16.27 -7.91 10.81
CA ILE A 17 -15.71 -6.88 9.94
C ILE A 17 -14.65 -7.55 9.06
N LYS A 18 -14.89 -7.56 7.76
CA LYS A 18 -13.96 -8.10 6.77
C LYS A 18 -12.71 -7.22 6.76
N LYS A 19 -11.53 -7.81 6.93
CA LYS A 19 -10.25 -7.09 7.00
C LYS A 19 -9.53 -6.98 5.66
N SER A 20 -9.80 -7.92 4.76
CA SER A 20 -9.16 -7.95 3.44
C SER A 20 -9.95 -8.80 2.45
N ASP A 21 -9.63 -8.63 1.18
CA ASP A 21 -10.07 -9.46 0.07
C ASP A 21 -8.91 -10.00 -0.74
N LEU A 22 -8.97 -11.28 -1.12
CA LEU A 22 -8.07 -11.87 -2.10
C LEU A 22 -8.60 -11.53 -3.50
N ILE A 23 -7.83 -10.73 -4.24
CA ILE A 23 -8.18 -10.32 -5.60
C ILE A 23 -7.73 -11.37 -6.61
N LEU A 24 -6.48 -11.82 -6.49
CA LEU A 24 -5.87 -12.76 -7.41
C LEU A 24 -5.04 -13.75 -6.61
N THR A 25 -5.34 -15.04 -6.78
CA THR A 25 -4.46 -16.11 -6.31
C THR A 25 -3.20 -16.09 -7.18
N THR A 26 -2.06 -15.77 -6.58
CA THR A 26 -0.75 -15.75 -7.24
C THR A 26 0.17 -16.75 -6.55
N PHE A 27 -0.21 -18.03 -6.59
CA PHE A 27 0.63 -19.10 -6.05
C PHE A 27 1.95 -19.13 -6.82
N ASP A 28 3.07 -19.17 -6.09
CA ASP A 28 4.44 -19.09 -6.65
C ASP A 28 4.61 -17.88 -7.61
N GLY A 29 3.96 -16.77 -7.26
CA GLY A 29 3.96 -15.55 -8.06
C GLY A 29 5.32 -14.84 -8.06
N THR A 30 5.94 -14.68 -9.23
CA THR A 30 7.17 -13.91 -9.41
C THR A 30 6.85 -12.53 -10.01
N MET A 31 7.41 -11.46 -9.44
CA MET A 31 7.41 -10.14 -10.08
C MET A 31 8.64 -10.01 -10.98
N ARG A 32 8.42 -9.93 -12.30
CA ARG A 32 9.50 -9.80 -13.29
C ARG A 32 9.97 -8.37 -13.48
N LYS A 33 9.03 -7.42 -13.36
CA LYS A 33 9.32 -6.01 -13.58
C LYS A 33 8.39 -5.12 -12.77
N LEU A 34 8.98 -4.05 -12.24
CA LEU A 34 8.29 -2.93 -11.60
C LEU A 34 8.55 -1.68 -12.44
N ASN A 35 7.48 -1.02 -12.90
CA ASN A 35 7.57 0.33 -13.46
C ASN A 35 6.80 1.30 -12.57
N ILE A 36 7.44 2.41 -12.20
CA ILE A 36 6.79 3.52 -11.48
C ILE A 36 6.82 4.73 -12.40
N LYS A 37 5.65 5.32 -12.68
CA LYS A 37 5.50 6.50 -13.54
C LYS A 37 4.93 7.65 -12.71
N PRO A 38 5.79 8.42 -12.01
CA PRO A 38 5.34 9.52 -11.16
C PRO A 38 4.80 10.66 -12.03
N LYS A 39 3.54 11.05 -11.81
CA LYS A 39 2.87 12.14 -12.54
C LYS A 39 1.77 12.78 -11.69
N CYS A 40 2.08 13.12 -10.44
CA CYS A 40 1.13 13.67 -9.47
C CYS A 40 -0.15 12.80 -9.38
N VAL A 41 -1.33 13.36 -9.63
CA VAL A 41 -2.62 12.65 -9.57
C VAL A 41 -2.75 11.55 -10.63
N GLU A 42 -1.95 11.60 -11.70
CA GLU A 42 -1.94 10.61 -12.78
C GLU A 42 -0.83 9.56 -12.60
N SER A 43 -0.21 9.49 -11.41
CA SER A 43 0.86 8.52 -11.16
C SER A 43 0.34 7.09 -11.32
N THR A 44 1.12 6.24 -11.97
CA THR A 44 0.80 4.82 -12.14
C THR A 44 1.95 3.93 -11.71
N ILE A 45 1.60 2.71 -11.32
CA ILE A 45 2.55 1.64 -11.02
C ILE A 45 2.13 0.40 -11.80
N GLU A 46 3.10 -0.28 -12.41
CA GLU A 46 2.87 -1.50 -13.16
C GLU A 46 3.72 -2.63 -12.59
N PHE A 47 3.06 -3.72 -12.21
CA PHE A 47 3.71 -4.98 -11.87
C PHE A 47 3.53 -5.96 -13.02
N GLN A 48 4.63 -6.40 -13.62
CA GLN A 48 4.62 -7.55 -14.51
C GLN A 48 4.87 -8.79 -13.67
N ILE A 49 3.85 -9.64 -13.58
CA ILE A 49 3.85 -10.83 -12.73
C ILE A 49 3.71 -12.10 -13.58
N GLU A 50 4.25 -13.20 -13.06
CA GLU A 50 3.95 -14.55 -13.50
C GLU A 50 3.47 -15.36 -12.30
N TYR A 51 2.43 -16.17 -12.45
CA TYR A 51 1.86 -16.97 -11.36
C TYR A 51 1.22 -18.25 -11.90
N TYR A 52 1.02 -19.25 -11.04
CA TYR A 52 0.20 -20.41 -11.40
C TYR A 52 -1.28 -20.09 -11.19
N ASN A 53 -2.09 -20.27 -12.23
CA ASN A 53 -3.53 -20.10 -12.16
C ASN A 53 -4.21 -21.29 -11.46
N SER A 54 -5.55 -21.28 -11.38
CA SER A 54 -6.33 -22.37 -10.75
C SER A 54 -6.22 -23.72 -11.45
N GLU A 55 -5.70 -23.75 -12.68
CA GLU A 55 -5.47 -24.95 -13.49
C GLU A 55 -4.00 -25.39 -13.45
N ASP A 56 -3.21 -24.87 -12.50
CA ASP A 56 -1.77 -25.14 -12.35
C ASP A 56 -0.95 -24.79 -13.61
N THR A 57 -1.43 -23.79 -14.36
CA THR A 57 -0.76 -23.28 -15.56
C THR A 57 -0.07 -21.96 -15.26
N ARG A 58 1.22 -21.90 -15.58
CA ARG A 58 2.02 -20.68 -15.48
C ARG A 58 1.46 -19.61 -16.44
N THR A 59 0.97 -18.52 -15.87
CA THR A 59 0.29 -17.42 -16.56
C THR A 59 1.02 -16.11 -16.29
N GLY A 60 1.25 -15.32 -17.34
CA GLY A 60 1.79 -13.96 -17.24
C GLY A 60 0.66 -12.93 -17.19
N ALA A 61 0.79 -11.91 -16.34
CA ALA A 61 -0.14 -10.80 -16.30
C ALA A 61 0.55 -9.49 -15.93
N THR A 62 -0.11 -8.38 -16.26
CA THR A 62 0.29 -7.04 -15.84
C THR A 62 -0.81 -6.44 -14.96
N LEU A 63 -0.46 -6.11 -13.72
CA LEU A 63 -1.27 -5.31 -12.80
C LEU A 63 -0.88 -3.84 -12.95
N VAL A 64 -1.84 -2.99 -13.31
CA VAL A 64 -1.67 -1.55 -13.46
C VAL A 64 -2.48 -0.84 -12.40
N PHE A 65 -1.81 -0.13 -11.50
CA PHE A 65 -2.42 0.72 -10.49
C PHE A 65 -2.52 2.15 -11.00
N GLU A 66 -3.70 2.76 -10.85
CA GLU A 66 -4.00 4.10 -11.37
C GLU A 66 -4.22 5.10 -10.23
N GLN A 67 -3.79 6.34 -10.47
CA GLN A 67 -3.87 7.43 -9.49
C GLN A 67 -3.25 7.03 -8.14
N VAL A 68 -2.01 6.54 -8.21
CA VAL A 68 -1.26 6.06 -7.05
C VAL A 68 -0.81 7.24 -6.21
N ILE A 69 -1.15 7.21 -4.91
CA ILE A 69 -0.77 8.27 -3.96
C ILE A 69 0.39 7.85 -3.05
N ALA A 70 0.57 6.56 -2.81
CA ALA A 70 1.69 6.06 -2.01
C ALA A 70 2.09 4.63 -2.44
N ILE A 71 3.38 4.34 -2.34
CA ILE A 71 3.92 2.98 -2.40
C ILE A 71 4.94 2.83 -1.26
N ASP A 72 4.89 1.68 -0.59
CA ASP A 72 5.88 1.27 0.41
C ASP A 72 6.37 -0.14 0.06
N PHE A 73 7.66 -0.40 0.28
CA PHE A 73 8.27 -1.70 0.05
C PHE A 73 9.07 -2.11 1.28
N GLN A 74 8.84 -3.34 1.74
CA GLN A 74 9.53 -3.91 2.88
C GLN A 74 10.25 -5.18 2.44
N ILE A 75 11.55 -5.25 2.70
CA ILE A 75 12.36 -6.40 2.33
C ILE A 75 12.04 -7.57 3.26
N ASN A 76 11.77 -8.74 2.67
CA ASN A 76 11.72 -9.99 3.42
C ASN A 76 13.16 -10.42 3.72
N TYR A 77 13.71 -9.98 4.85
CA TYR A 77 15.09 -10.28 5.25
C TYR A 77 15.26 -11.69 5.86
N PHE A 78 14.23 -12.54 5.82
CA PHE A 78 14.28 -13.88 6.39
C PHE A 78 14.94 -14.85 5.43
N ASN A 79 15.95 -15.60 5.90
CA ASN A 79 16.61 -16.69 5.14
C ASN A 79 15.67 -17.87 4.85
N ASN A 80 14.48 -17.87 5.44
CA ASN A 80 13.45 -18.87 5.24
C ASN A 80 12.08 -18.18 5.28
N SER A 81 11.40 -18.13 4.14
CA SER A 81 10.09 -17.50 3.96
C SER A 81 8.91 -18.44 4.21
N ILE A 82 9.15 -19.67 4.69
CA ILE A 82 8.09 -20.64 5.02
C ILE A 82 7.08 -20.00 5.98
N GLY A 83 5.79 -19.99 5.60
CA GLY A 83 4.70 -19.40 6.39
C GLY A 83 4.57 -17.89 6.27
N SER A 84 5.44 -17.25 5.48
CA SER A 84 5.32 -15.85 5.04
C SER A 84 4.73 -15.77 3.64
N GLU A 85 4.09 -16.83 3.12
CA GLU A 85 3.45 -16.80 1.81
C GLU A 85 2.00 -16.29 1.92
N LEU A 86 1.78 -15.00 1.67
CA LEU A 86 0.50 -14.59 1.11
C LEU A 86 0.52 -14.95 -0.36
N MET A 87 -0.19 -16.03 -0.68
CA MET A 87 -0.27 -16.66 -2.01
C MET A 87 -1.10 -15.84 -3.01
N GLY A 88 -1.07 -14.50 -2.91
CA GLY A 88 -2.01 -13.67 -3.63
C GLY A 88 -1.79 -12.17 -3.53
N PHE A 89 -2.54 -11.50 -4.38
CA PHE A 89 -2.75 -10.06 -4.41
C PHE A 89 -3.98 -9.72 -3.58
N TYR A 90 -3.83 -8.87 -2.57
CA TYR A 90 -4.92 -8.54 -1.62
C TYR A 90 -5.29 -7.07 -1.65
N GLU A 91 -6.54 -6.78 -1.35
CA GLU A 91 -7.00 -5.47 -0.87
C GLU A 91 -7.18 -5.52 0.66
N ILE A 92 -6.71 -4.49 1.36
CA ILE A 92 -6.76 -4.38 2.82
C ILE A 92 -7.70 -3.24 3.21
N TYR A 93 -8.62 -3.51 4.13
CA TYR A 93 -9.60 -2.57 4.65
C TYR A 93 -9.12 -1.97 5.99
N ASP A 94 -8.02 -1.22 5.93
CA ASP A 94 -7.41 -0.58 7.10
C ASP A 94 -7.12 0.90 6.79
N ASN A 95 -8.04 1.78 7.19
CA ASN A 95 -7.90 3.21 6.95
C ASN A 95 -6.77 3.84 7.77
N ASP A 96 -6.48 3.35 8.97
CA ASP A 96 -5.38 3.86 9.79
C ASP A 96 -4.06 3.61 9.07
N ARG A 97 -3.90 2.42 8.47
CA ARG A 97 -2.74 2.09 7.63
C ARG A 97 -2.64 2.99 6.41
N LYS A 98 -3.75 3.29 5.73
CA LYS A 98 -3.76 4.24 4.59
C LYS A 98 -3.30 5.63 5.03
N ILE A 99 -3.81 6.12 6.16
CA ILE A 99 -3.44 7.44 6.71
C ILE A 99 -1.96 7.46 7.09
N GLN A 100 -1.45 6.43 7.76
CA GLN A 100 -0.02 6.31 8.09
C GLN A 100 0.88 6.42 6.86
N MET A 101 0.50 5.79 5.74
CA MET A 101 1.26 5.90 4.49
C MET A 101 1.28 7.33 3.94
N ILE A 102 0.17 8.07 4.05
CA ILE A 102 0.08 9.47 3.62
C ILE A 102 0.91 10.38 4.54
N GLU A 103 0.82 10.20 5.85
CA GLU A 103 1.62 10.97 6.83
C GLU A 103 3.12 10.77 6.61
N LYS A 104 3.55 9.55 6.26
CA LYS A 104 4.94 9.25 5.91
C LYS A 104 5.43 10.13 4.75
N ILE A 105 4.59 10.45 3.77
CA ILE A 105 4.96 11.34 2.64
C ILE A 105 5.22 12.76 3.15
N PHE A 106 4.36 13.28 4.01
CA PHE A 106 4.52 14.62 4.59
C PHE A 106 5.83 14.72 5.39
N ASN A 107 6.05 13.75 6.29
CA ASN A 107 7.23 13.72 7.14
C ASN A 107 8.51 13.56 6.31
N ASN A 108 8.54 12.66 5.33
CA ASN A 108 9.71 12.49 4.46
C ASN A 108 10.02 13.74 3.64
N ARG A 109 9.00 14.49 3.19
CA ARG A 109 9.21 15.77 2.51
C ARG A 109 9.86 16.78 3.44
N LEU A 110 9.31 16.94 4.65
CA LEU A 110 9.84 17.85 5.68
C LEU A 110 11.28 17.49 6.03
N GLU A 111 11.51 16.23 6.41
CA GLU A 111 12.83 15.71 6.76
C GLU A 111 13.83 15.88 5.61
N GLY A 112 13.43 15.56 4.38
CA GLY A 112 14.28 15.73 3.19
C GLY A 112 14.70 17.18 2.97
N TYR A 113 13.77 18.13 3.10
CA TYR A 113 14.10 19.57 3.00
C TYR A 113 15.06 20.01 4.10
N LEU A 114 14.83 19.58 5.34
CA LEU A 114 15.68 19.92 6.47
C LEU A 114 17.07 19.27 6.40
N TYR A 115 17.15 18.09 5.78
CA TYR A 115 18.41 17.37 5.64
C TYR A 115 19.30 17.93 4.53
N HIS A 116 18.70 18.40 3.43
CA HIS A 116 19.44 18.85 2.24
C HIS A 116 19.54 20.38 2.09
N GLY A 117 18.64 21.13 2.72
CA GLY A 117 18.53 22.58 2.54
C GLY A 117 19.11 23.38 3.71
N ASP A 118 19.62 24.56 3.39
CA ASP A 118 19.88 25.62 4.36
C ASP A 118 18.61 26.48 4.50
N TYR A 119 17.62 25.94 5.21
CA TYR A 119 16.32 26.57 5.42
C TYR A 119 16.08 26.75 6.93
N ASN A 120 15.84 27.99 7.35
CA ASN A 120 15.57 28.32 8.75
C ASN A 120 14.12 27.98 9.12
N TYR A 121 13.87 26.68 9.24
CA TYR A 121 12.56 26.13 9.57
C TYR A 121 12.09 26.51 10.97
N ASP A 122 10.85 26.99 11.07
CA ASP A 122 10.16 27.15 12.35
C ASP A 122 8.90 26.26 12.40
N LYS A 123 8.95 25.25 13.27
CA LYS A 123 7.83 24.32 13.49
C LYS A 123 6.57 24.97 14.08
N ASN A 124 6.69 26.18 14.64
CA ASN A 124 5.58 26.89 15.29
C ASN A 124 4.99 27.99 14.41
N ASP A 125 5.62 28.33 13.29
CA ASP A 125 5.06 29.31 12.34
C ASP A 125 4.08 28.62 11.39
N GLU A 126 2.78 28.93 11.55
CA GLU A 126 1.71 28.39 10.69
C GLU A 126 1.87 28.79 9.22
N ASN A 127 2.65 29.84 8.93
CA ASN A 127 2.94 30.30 7.57
C ASN A 127 4.21 29.70 6.97
N ASP A 128 4.99 28.93 7.74
CA ASP A 128 6.13 28.21 7.20
C ASP A 128 5.63 27.23 6.13
N ILE A 129 6.18 27.35 4.92
CA ILE A 129 5.75 26.56 3.77
C ILE A 129 5.88 25.04 4.03
N LEU A 130 6.83 24.64 4.88
CA LEU A 130 7.05 23.23 5.23
C LEU A 130 5.96 22.70 6.18
N ASN A 131 5.31 23.57 6.94
CA ASN A 131 4.16 23.24 7.80
C ASN A 131 2.83 23.11 7.01
N SER A 132 2.82 23.43 5.71
CA SER A 132 1.60 23.37 4.92
C SER A 132 1.10 21.93 4.71
N ARG A 133 -0.05 21.62 5.33
CA ARG A 133 -0.73 20.31 5.31
C ARG A 133 -1.97 20.26 4.41
N SER A 134 -2.32 21.35 3.72
CA SER A 134 -3.56 21.46 2.94
C SER A 134 -3.78 20.30 1.96
N ALA A 135 -2.76 19.93 1.18
CA ALA A 135 -2.82 18.83 0.23
C ALA A 135 -3.01 17.46 0.91
N ILE A 136 -2.33 17.23 2.04
CA ILE A 136 -2.41 15.98 2.81
C ILE A 136 -3.79 15.85 3.47
N ASN A 137 -4.26 16.91 4.13
CA ASN A 137 -5.58 16.93 4.76
C ASN A 137 -6.70 16.67 3.74
N ARG A 138 -6.57 17.21 2.52
CA ARG A 138 -7.52 16.92 1.43
C ARG A 138 -7.53 15.43 1.08
N ILE A 139 -6.37 14.80 0.90
CA ILE A 139 -6.30 13.36 0.57
C ILE A 139 -6.88 12.52 1.72
N VAL A 140 -6.56 12.85 2.97
CA VAL A 140 -7.09 12.16 4.15
C VAL A 140 -8.62 12.29 4.24
N SER A 141 -9.19 13.45 3.91
CA SER A 141 -10.65 13.62 3.87
C SER A 141 -11.35 12.77 2.79
N GLU A 142 -10.58 12.27 1.82
CA GLU A 142 -11.05 11.44 0.72
C GLU A 142 -10.50 10.01 0.78
N ILE A 143 -10.04 9.57 1.95
CA ILE A 143 -9.31 8.29 2.11
C ILE A 143 -10.09 7.07 1.63
N GLU A 144 -11.43 7.12 1.72
CA GLU A 144 -12.35 6.08 1.26
C GLU A 144 -12.31 5.86 -0.27
N LYS A 145 -11.87 6.86 -1.05
CA LYS A 145 -11.68 6.71 -2.50
C LYS A 145 -10.45 5.88 -2.85
N TYR A 146 -9.56 5.66 -1.89
CA TYR A 146 -8.31 4.96 -2.11
C TYR A 146 -8.33 3.58 -1.48
N HIS A 147 -7.81 2.63 -2.23
CA HIS A 147 -7.72 1.23 -1.87
C HIS A 147 -6.27 0.90 -1.53
N LEU A 148 -6.08 0.18 -0.42
CA LEU A 148 -4.77 -0.31 -0.01
C LEU A 148 -4.59 -1.72 -0.54
N TYR A 149 -3.68 -1.88 -1.48
CA TYR A 149 -3.33 -3.17 -2.03
C TYR A 149 -2.02 -3.68 -1.44
N GLN A 150 -1.91 -5.00 -1.31
CA GLN A 150 -0.70 -5.67 -0.85
C GLN A 150 -0.36 -6.83 -1.77
N GLN A 151 0.88 -6.83 -2.28
CA GLN A 151 1.45 -7.94 -3.03
C GLN A 151 2.67 -8.45 -2.27
N GLN A 152 2.66 -9.74 -1.93
CA GLN A 152 3.88 -10.40 -1.47
C GLN A 152 4.65 -10.99 -2.64
N THR A 153 5.97 -10.91 -2.54
CA THR A 153 6.94 -11.48 -3.46
C THR A 153 8.03 -12.16 -2.64
N GLU A 154 8.84 -13.00 -3.28
CA GLU A 154 10.01 -13.60 -2.63
C GLU A 154 10.90 -12.56 -1.95
N GLY A 155 11.18 -11.44 -2.63
CA GLY A 155 12.07 -10.38 -2.14
C GLY A 155 11.46 -9.44 -1.10
N GLY A 156 10.14 -9.47 -0.88
CA GLY A 156 9.50 -8.51 0.02
C GLY A 156 8.01 -8.29 -0.21
N ILE A 157 7.49 -7.30 0.50
CA ILE A 157 6.07 -6.94 0.55
C ILE A 157 5.90 -5.55 -0.02
N PHE A 158 5.06 -5.43 -1.05
CA PHE A 158 4.63 -4.15 -1.59
C PHE A 158 3.29 -3.76 -0.98
N TYR A 159 3.18 -2.49 -0.58
CA TYR A 159 1.93 -1.81 -0.26
C TYR A 159 1.70 -0.71 -1.28
N ILE A 160 0.53 -0.68 -1.91
CA ILE A 160 0.17 0.31 -2.92
C ILE A 160 -1.15 0.95 -2.53
N LEU A 161 -1.15 2.27 -2.35
CA LEU A 161 -2.34 3.05 -2.09
C LEU A 161 -2.75 3.77 -3.38
N ALA A 162 -3.86 3.35 -3.98
CA ALA A 162 -4.29 3.79 -5.31
C ALA A 162 -5.82 3.91 -5.40
N ASN A 163 -6.33 4.64 -6.39
CA ASN A 163 -7.77 4.74 -6.63
C ASN A 163 -8.34 3.44 -7.25
N GLY A 164 -7.51 2.69 -7.97
CA GLY A 164 -7.91 1.39 -8.49
C GLY A 164 -6.78 0.66 -9.18
N TYR A 165 -7.11 -0.52 -9.71
CA TYR A 165 -6.19 -1.33 -10.50
C TYR A 165 -6.89 -1.94 -11.72
N LYS A 166 -6.09 -2.35 -12.70
CA LYS A 166 -6.49 -3.15 -13.87
C LYS A 166 -5.58 -4.36 -13.98
N LEU A 167 -6.16 -5.53 -14.22
CA LEU A 167 -5.43 -6.75 -14.53
C LEU A 167 -5.55 -7.02 -16.04
N THR A 168 -4.41 -7.24 -16.69
CA THR A 168 -4.35 -7.63 -18.10
C THR A 168 -3.54 -8.90 -18.21
N SER A 169 -4.13 -9.96 -18.77
CA SER A 169 -3.39 -11.19 -19.11
C SER A 169 -2.55 -10.93 -20.36
N ASN A 170 -1.33 -11.44 -20.37
CA ASN A 170 -0.46 -11.37 -21.55
C ASN A 170 -0.81 -12.44 -22.58
#